data_AF-A0A914D5J6-F1
#
_entry.id   AF-A0A914D5J6-F1
#
_cell.length_a   1.000
_cell.length_b   1.000
_cell.length_c   1.000
_cell.angle_alpha   90.00
_cell.angle_beta   90.00
_cell.angle_gamma   90.00
#
_symmetry.space_group_name_H-M   'P 1'
#
loop_
_entity.id
_entity.type
_entity.pdbx_description
1 polymer ?
#
loop_
_entity_poly.entity_id
_entity_poly.type
_entity_poly.pdbx_seq_one_letter_code
_entity_poly.pdbx_strand_id
1 'polypeptide(L)'
;MKRPSEDLLNEFYELAELNEENRLEAVKRFLENKEFITHKSYVLERLIQGLSSSRAGSRLGFSTLLTLLLKEYYAKISIEEIFKIVDEKLDLTKPDASDFAIAQHLVYLSISSSEAYQKSLPKIVARQLKLIETFPFLKFSITQSLVDLCSTLDEEVFLNKIFPFLKEKLCKKLSQLEPEEFLLIMGVKDRFGELLSKESKLVTKSGKFHLKEAHFSIFIDKLK
;
A
#
# COMPACT_ATOMS: atom_id res chain seq x y z
N MET A 1 -27.26 -10.22 15.61
CA MET A 1 -26.18 -9.25 15.87
C MET A 1 -26.85 -7.94 16.26
N LYS A 2 -26.42 -7.25 17.33
CA LYS A 2 -26.98 -5.93 17.68
C LYS A 2 -26.57 -4.91 16.61
N ARG A 3 -27.43 -3.92 16.33
CA ARG A 3 -27.10 -2.80 15.42
C ARG A 3 -26.06 -1.90 16.11
N PRO A 4 -25.06 -1.37 15.39
CA PRO A 4 -24.18 -0.34 15.94
C PRO A 4 -24.97 0.90 16.39
N SER A 5 -24.45 1.63 17.38
CA SER A 5 -25.01 2.90 17.84
C SER A 5 -25.12 3.93 16.71
N GLU A 6 -26.03 4.87 16.86
CA GLU A 6 -26.14 6.00 15.92
C GLU A 6 -24.87 6.84 15.90
N ASP A 7 -24.22 7.01 17.07
CA ASP A 7 -22.95 7.71 17.18
C ASP A 7 -21.87 7.05 16.30
N LEU A 8 -21.66 5.73 16.42
CA LEU A 8 -20.69 5.01 15.58
C LEU A 8 -21.02 5.13 14.08
N LEU A 9 -22.31 5.13 13.73
CA LEU A 9 -22.75 5.29 12.35
C LEU A 9 -22.50 6.70 11.82
N ASN A 10 -22.69 7.73 12.66
CA ASN A 10 -22.49 9.12 12.31
C ASN A 10 -21.01 9.42 12.01
N GLU A 11 -20.09 8.82 12.76
CA GLU A 11 -18.65 8.99 12.51
C GLU A 11 -18.24 8.58 11.10
N PHE A 12 -18.88 7.58 10.48
CA PHE A 12 -18.56 7.22 9.09
C PHE A 12 -18.86 8.33 8.08
N TYR A 13 -19.85 9.18 8.34
CA TYR A 13 -20.12 10.32 7.48
C TYR A 13 -19.07 11.42 7.66
N GLU A 14 -18.64 11.66 8.90
CA GLU A 14 -17.62 12.65 9.21
C GLU A 14 -16.23 12.27 8.70
N LEU A 15 -15.91 10.96 8.69
CA LEU A 15 -14.71 10.45 8.02
C LEU A 15 -14.67 10.75 6.51
N ALA A 16 -15.83 10.98 5.89
CA ALA A 16 -15.93 11.29 4.46
C ALA A 16 -15.88 12.79 4.14
N GLU A 17 -15.68 13.65 5.14
CA GLU A 17 -15.60 15.10 4.99
C GLU A 17 -14.29 15.53 4.30
N LEU A 18 -14.39 16.59 3.49
CA LEU A 18 -13.23 17.18 2.82
C LEU A 18 -12.38 18.00 3.78
N ASN A 19 -13.01 18.63 4.78
CA ASN A 19 -12.31 19.36 5.83
C ASN A 19 -11.44 18.38 6.65
N GLU A 20 -10.13 18.65 6.69
CA GLU A 20 -9.16 17.80 7.36
C GLU A 20 -9.36 17.76 8.88
N GLU A 21 -9.64 18.89 9.52
CA GLU A 21 -9.84 18.97 10.96
C GLU A 21 -11.03 18.12 11.39
N ASN A 22 -12.18 18.26 10.72
CA ASN A 22 -13.38 17.46 10.99
C ASN A 22 -13.09 15.96 10.85
N ARG A 23 -12.37 15.59 9.78
CA ARG A 23 -12.03 14.20 9.51
C ARG A 23 -11.08 13.62 10.57
N LEU A 24 -10.11 14.40 11.04
CA LEU A 24 -9.19 13.98 12.09
C LEU A 24 -9.89 13.86 13.45
N GLU A 25 -10.82 14.76 13.77
CA GLU A 25 -11.63 14.65 14.99
C GLU A 25 -12.55 13.42 14.95
N ALA A 26 -13.15 13.11 13.79
CA ALA A 26 -13.93 11.88 13.61
C ALA A 26 -13.10 10.62 13.84
N VAL A 27 -11.86 10.58 13.31
CA VAL A 27 -10.91 9.49 13.57
C VAL A 27 -10.66 9.33 15.07
N LYS A 28 -10.39 10.43 15.80
CA LYS A 28 -10.14 10.38 17.25
C LYS A 28 -11.34 9.82 18.01
N ARG A 29 -12.54 10.35 17.76
CA ARG A 29 -13.78 9.88 18.42
C ARG A 29 -14.05 8.41 18.11
N PHE A 30 -13.77 7.96 16.89
CA PHE A 30 -13.90 6.55 16.53
C PHE A 30 -12.95 5.65 17.33
N LEU A 31 -11.70 6.07 17.53
CA LEU A 31 -10.70 5.30 18.31
C LEU A 31 -11.01 5.29 19.81
N GLU A 32 -11.55 6.40 20.34
CA GLU A 32 -12.04 6.49 21.71
C GLU A 32 -13.29 5.62 21.94
N ASN A 33 -14.13 5.47 20.91
CA ASN A 33 -15.29 4.61 20.94
C ASN A 33 -14.92 3.12 20.74
N LYS A 34 -14.73 2.43 21.86
CA LYS A 34 -14.42 0.97 21.90
C LYS A 34 -15.54 0.08 21.36
N GLU A 35 -16.72 0.61 21.03
CA GLU A 35 -17.82 -0.13 20.40
C GLU A 35 -17.41 -0.78 19.08
N PHE A 36 -16.41 -0.24 18.37
CA PHE A 36 -15.90 -0.87 17.15
C PHE A 36 -15.49 -2.33 17.38
N ILE A 37 -14.96 -2.68 18.57
CA ILE A 37 -14.52 -4.05 18.89
C ILE A 37 -15.72 -5.01 18.82
N THR A 38 -16.88 -4.57 19.30
CA THR A 38 -18.13 -5.34 19.30
C THR A 38 -18.68 -5.49 17.88
N HIS A 39 -18.46 -4.51 17.02
CA HIS A 39 -18.94 -4.48 15.63
C HIS A 39 -17.82 -4.62 14.60
N LYS A 40 -16.71 -5.28 14.96
CA LYS A 40 -15.46 -5.30 14.17
C LYS A 40 -15.68 -5.62 12.70
N SER A 41 -16.36 -6.71 12.38
CA SER A 41 -16.54 -7.14 10.99
C SER A 41 -17.37 -6.14 10.18
N TYR A 42 -18.40 -5.54 10.78
CA TYR A 42 -19.17 -4.47 10.15
C TYR A 42 -18.31 -3.23 9.87
N VAL A 43 -17.51 -2.82 10.84
CA VAL A 43 -16.62 -1.66 10.71
C VAL A 43 -15.58 -1.89 9.62
N LEU A 44 -14.89 -3.05 9.63
CA LEU A 44 -13.90 -3.39 8.61
C LEU A 44 -14.53 -3.46 7.22
N GLU A 45 -15.69 -4.10 7.08
CA GLU A 45 -16.41 -4.16 5.80
C GLU A 45 -16.76 -2.76 5.28
N ARG A 46 -17.22 -1.86 6.16
CA ARG A 46 -17.63 -0.51 5.79
C ARG A 46 -16.43 0.36 5.40
N LEU A 47 -15.32 0.27 6.14
CA LEU A 47 -14.07 0.97 5.79
C LEU A 47 -13.53 0.50 4.44
N ILE A 48 -13.40 -0.82 4.25
CA ILE A 48 -12.82 -1.41 3.03
C ILE A 48 -13.68 -1.07 1.80
N GLN A 49 -15.01 -1.20 1.90
CA GLN A 49 -15.90 -0.80 0.80
C GLN A 49 -15.84 0.70 0.54
N GLY A 50 -15.79 1.50 1.60
CA GLY A 50 -15.75 2.95 1.49
C GLY A 50 -14.51 3.48 0.76
N LEU A 51 -13.40 2.73 0.74
CA LEU A 51 -12.19 3.08 -0.03
C LEU A 51 -12.42 3.05 -1.55
N SER A 52 -13.50 2.42 -2.02
CA SER A 52 -13.91 2.46 -3.44
C SER A 52 -14.79 3.67 -3.77
N SER A 53 -15.09 4.54 -2.80
CA SER A 53 -15.86 5.75 -3.07
C SER A 53 -15.13 6.68 -4.03
N SER A 54 -15.87 7.31 -4.94
CA SER A 54 -15.37 8.38 -5.80
C SER A 54 -15.00 9.66 -5.01
N ARG A 55 -15.50 9.82 -3.78
CA ARG A 55 -15.21 10.96 -2.91
C ARG A 55 -13.81 10.84 -2.31
N ALA A 56 -12.95 11.83 -2.59
CA ALA A 56 -11.59 11.88 -2.04
C ALA A 56 -11.59 11.88 -0.50
N GLY A 57 -12.50 12.62 0.15
CA GLY A 57 -12.65 12.66 1.61
C GLY A 57 -12.85 11.26 2.20
N SER A 58 -13.73 10.45 1.61
CA SER A 58 -13.97 9.06 2.04
C SER A 58 -12.71 8.21 1.96
N ARG A 59 -11.98 8.26 0.85
CA ARG A 59 -10.74 7.48 0.69
C ARG A 59 -9.69 7.88 1.73
N LEU A 60 -9.52 9.18 1.97
CA LEU A 60 -8.60 9.68 2.98
C LEU A 60 -9.00 9.20 4.38
N GLY A 61 -10.22 9.52 4.85
CA GLY A 61 -10.62 9.23 6.22
C GLY A 61 -10.71 7.74 6.53
N PHE A 62 -11.23 6.95 5.59
CA PHE A 62 -11.31 5.51 5.80
C PHE A 62 -9.95 4.83 5.77
N SER A 63 -9.01 5.27 4.92
CA SER A 63 -7.64 4.74 4.92
C SER A 63 -6.93 5.11 6.22
N THR A 64 -7.03 6.37 6.67
CA THR A 64 -6.46 6.82 7.94
C THR A 64 -6.99 6.02 9.12
N LEU A 65 -8.31 5.87 9.24
CA LEU A 65 -8.89 5.09 10.33
C LEU A 65 -8.51 3.61 10.24
N LEU A 66 -8.51 3.02 9.05
CA LEU A 66 -8.08 1.63 8.87
C LEU A 66 -6.64 1.43 9.33
N THR A 67 -5.71 2.29 8.92
CA THR A 67 -4.30 2.24 9.37
C THR A 67 -4.20 2.31 10.89
N LEU A 68 -4.90 3.25 11.53
CA LEU A 68 -4.82 3.43 12.98
C LEU A 68 -5.46 2.28 13.75
N LEU A 69 -6.60 1.75 13.29
CA LEU A 69 -7.21 0.56 13.87
C LEU A 69 -6.30 -0.65 13.78
N LEU A 70 -5.65 -0.85 12.63
CA LEU A 70 -4.68 -1.94 12.47
C LEU A 70 -3.48 -1.76 13.38
N LYS A 71 -2.98 -0.53 13.55
CA LYS A 71 -1.84 -0.24 14.42
C LYS A 71 -2.18 -0.48 15.89
N GLU A 72 -3.32 0.03 16.36
CA GLU A 72 -3.72 -0.04 17.77
C GLU A 72 -4.29 -1.41 18.17
N TYR A 73 -4.95 -2.09 17.24
CA TYR A 73 -5.70 -3.33 17.52
C TYR A 73 -5.24 -4.53 16.69
N TYR A 74 -3.96 -4.55 16.27
CA TYR A 74 -3.37 -5.63 15.46
C TYR A 74 -3.61 -7.03 16.07
N ALA A 75 -3.66 -7.15 17.41
CA ALA A 75 -3.90 -8.42 18.09
C ALA A 75 -5.36 -8.94 17.96
N LYS A 76 -6.30 -8.08 17.54
CA LYS A 76 -7.75 -8.39 17.44
C LYS A 76 -8.24 -8.48 16.00
N ILE A 77 -7.44 -8.01 15.05
CA ILE A 77 -7.78 -7.94 13.63
C ILE A 77 -6.85 -8.90 12.87
N SER A 78 -7.43 -9.88 12.19
CA SER A 78 -6.66 -10.78 11.32
C SER A 78 -6.53 -10.15 9.93
N ILE A 79 -5.31 -10.17 9.38
CA ILE A 79 -5.07 -9.70 8.02
C ILE A 79 -5.73 -10.63 6.99
N GLU A 80 -5.89 -11.90 7.32
CA GLU A 80 -6.62 -12.87 6.51
C GLU A 80 -8.12 -12.56 6.45
N GLU A 81 -8.72 -12.04 7.53
CA GLU A 81 -10.10 -11.51 7.53
C GLU A 81 -10.21 -10.32 6.57
N ILE A 82 -9.23 -9.41 6.56
CA ILE A 82 -9.18 -8.27 5.64
C ILE A 82 -9.06 -8.75 4.19
N PHE A 83 -8.16 -9.70 3.91
CA PHE A 83 -8.03 -10.26 2.56
C PHE A 83 -9.33 -10.88 2.07
N LYS A 84 -10.06 -11.59 2.94
CA LYS A 84 -11.37 -12.14 2.60
C LYS A 84 -12.36 -11.03 2.23
N ILE A 85 -12.44 -9.97 3.03
CA ILE A 85 -13.32 -8.83 2.73
C ILE A 85 -12.93 -8.16 1.40
N VAL A 86 -11.64 -7.97 1.15
CA VAL A 86 -11.14 -7.42 -0.12
C VAL A 86 -11.57 -8.29 -1.30
N ASP A 87 -11.36 -9.60 -1.20
CA ASP A 87 -11.68 -10.54 -2.28
C ASP A 87 -13.20 -10.62 -2.53
N GLU A 88 -14.03 -10.47 -1.48
CA GLU A 88 -15.49 -10.51 -1.58
C GLU A 88 -16.13 -9.19 -2.04
N LYS A 89 -15.56 -8.04 -1.64
CA LYS A 89 -16.20 -6.72 -1.83
C LYS A 89 -15.57 -5.90 -2.95
N LEU A 90 -14.31 -6.14 -3.30
CA LEU A 90 -13.55 -5.35 -4.27
C LEU A 90 -13.17 -6.21 -5.50
N ASP A 91 -14.18 -6.86 -6.08
CA ASP A 91 -14.02 -7.79 -7.21
C ASP A 91 -13.64 -7.04 -8.51
N LEU A 92 -12.38 -7.20 -8.92
CA LEU A 92 -11.79 -6.54 -10.09
C LEU A 92 -12.37 -7.00 -11.44
N THR A 93 -13.33 -7.95 -11.45
CA THR A 93 -14.07 -8.36 -12.65
C THR A 93 -15.34 -7.52 -12.88
N LYS A 94 -15.71 -6.66 -11.93
CA LYS A 94 -16.92 -5.81 -12.00
C LYS A 94 -16.67 -4.52 -12.78
N PRO A 95 -17.73 -3.82 -13.22
CA PRO A 95 -17.60 -2.55 -13.94
C PRO A 95 -16.79 -1.49 -13.18
N ASP A 96 -16.86 -1.49 -11.84
CA ASP A 96 -16.15 -0.54 -10.97
C ASP A 96 -14.70 -0.95 -10.67
N ALA A 97 -14.10 -1.83 -11.51
CA ALA A 97 -12.78 -2.40 -11.29
C ALA A 97 -11.67 -1.38 -11.03
N SER A 98 -11.74 -0.19 -11.64
CA SER A 98 -10.74 0.87 -11.42
C SER A 98 -10.82 1.44 -10.00
N ASP A 99 -12.02 1.73 -9.50
CA ASP A 99 -12.23 2.21 -8.13
C ASP A 99 -11.90 1.12 -7.11
N PHE A 100 -12.23 -0.14 -7.43
CA PHE A 100 -11.83 -1.30 -6.61
C PHE A 100 -10.33 -1.50 -6.59
N ALA A 101 -9.61 -1.30 -7.69
CA ALA A 101 -8.15 -1.39 -7.73
C ALA A 101 -7.50 -0.32 -6.83
N ILE A 102 -8.01 0.91 -6.87
CA ILE A 102 -7.59 1.99 -5.95
C ILE A 102 -7.87 1.58 -4.50
N ALA A 103 -9.06 1.07 -4.21
CA ALA A 103 -9.44 0.63 -2.88
C ALA A 103 -8.53 -0.49 -2.36
N GLN A 104 -8.25 -1.51 -3.18
CA GLN A 104 -7.32 -2.59 -2.82
C GLN A 104 -5.93 -2.05 -2.51
N HIS A 105 -5.40 -1.14 -3.36
CA HIS A 105 -4.12 -0.50 -3.12
C HIS A 105 -4.10 0.24 -1.76
N LEU A 106 -5.16 0.99 -1.44
CA LEU A 106 -5.28 1.72 -0.16
C LEU A 106 -5.39 0.79 1.04
N VAL A 107 -6.06 -0.37 0.92
CA VAL A 107 -6.07 -1.39 1.98
C VAL A 107 -4.66 -1.91 2.23
N TYR A 108 -3.94 -2.29 1.18
CA TYR A 108 -2.58 -2.82 1.31
C TYR A 108 -1.61 -1.77 1.85
N LEU A 109 -1.74 -0.51 1.42
CA LEU A 109 -1.01 0.62 2.00
C LEU A 109 -1.32 0.77 3.49
N SER A 110 -2.59 0.68 3.89
CA SER A 110 -3.00 0.77 5.30
C SER A 110 -2.39 -0.34 6.17
N ILE A 111 -2.32 -1.57 5.65
CA ILE A 111 -1.67 -2.68 6.33
C ILE A 111 -0.16 -2.45 6.44
N SER A 112 0.49 -1.99 5.36
CA SER A 112 1.93 -1.68 5.37
C SER A 112 2.27 -0.56 6.34
N SER A 113 1.54 0.56 6.32
CA SER A 113 1.78 1.72 7.18
C SER A 113 1.43 1.50 8.65
N SER A 114 0.62 0.50 8.97
CA SER A 114 0.30 0.13 10.35
C SER A 114 1.30 -0.84 10.98
N GLU A 115 2.25 -1.36 10.18
CA GLU A 115 3.18 -2.43 10.58
C GLU A 115 2.49 -3.76 10.95
N ALA A 116 1.17 -3.86 10.74
CA ALA A 116 0.36 -5.04 11.06
C ALA A 116 0.48 -6.15 10.01
N TYR A 117 1.59 -6.25 9.28
CA TYR A 117 1.74 -7.18 8.14
C TYR A 117 2.39 -8.53 8.49
N GLN A 118 2.98 -8.69 9.68
CA GLN A 118 3.63 -9.93 10.19
C GLN A 118 3.99 -10.98 9.10
N LYS A 119 3.24 -12.10 9.04
CA LYS A 119 3.44 -13.22 8.11
C LYS A 119 2.83 -12.99 6.73
N SER A 120 2.00 -11.96 6.58
CA SER A 120 1.27 -11.62 5.37
C SER A 120 2.07 -10.76 4.39
N LEU A 121 3.26 -10.31 4.77
CA LEU A 121 4.12 -9.45 3.97
C LEU A 121 4.34 -9.93 2.51
N PRO A 122 4.73 -11.20 2.23
CA PRO A 122 4.84 -11.70 0.85
C PRO A 122 3.53 -11.61 0.06
N LYS A 123 2.40 -11.86 0.73
CA LYS A 123 1.07 -11.84 0.10
C LYS A 123 0.63 -10.42 -0.24
N ILE A 124 0.99 -9.42 0.57
CA ILE A 124 0.75 -8.00 0.30
C ILE A 124 1.52 -7.58 -0.95
N VAL A 125 2.83 -7.87 -1.00
CA VAL A 125 3.68 -7.53 -2.15
C VAL A 125 3.19 -8.21 -3.43
N ALA A 126 2.86 -9.50 -3.38
CA ALA A 126 2.33 -10.22 -4.54
C ALA A 126 1.01 -9.61 -5.05
N ARG A 127 0.10 -9.21 -4.15
CA ARG A 127 -1.18 -8.56 -4.51
C ARG A 127 -0.96 -7.18 -5.14
N GLN A 128 -0.05 -6.37 -4.59
CA GLN A 128 0.34 -5.08 -5.15
C GLN A 128 0.96 -5.22 -6.56
N LEU A 129 1.85 -6.19 -6.76
CA LEU A 129 2.44 -6.44 -8.08
C LEU A 129 1.41 -6.86 -9.12
N LYS A 130 0.45 -7.71 -8.75
CA LYS A 130 -0.67 -8.09 -9.62
C LYS A 130 -1.55 -6.88 -10.01
N LEU A 131 -1.76 -5.93 -9.08
CA LEU A 131 -2.48 -4.69 -9.39
C LEU A 131 -1.72 -3.86 -10.42
N ILE A 132 -0.40 -3.74 -10.32
CA ILE A 132 0.43 -3.03 -11.31
C ILE A 132 0.27 -3.62 -12.73
N GLU A 133 0.23 -4.95 -12.83
CA GLU A 133 0.10 -5.64 -14.12
C GLU A 133 -1.25 -5.36 -14.80
N THR A 134 -2.31 -5.21 -14.01
CA THR A 134 -3.69 -5.06 -14.52
C THR A 134 -4.12 -3.59 -14.63
N PHE A 135 -3.61 -2.73 -13.75
CA PHE A 135 -4.01 -1.32 -13.64
C PHE A 135 -2.77 -0.41 -13.69
N PRO A 136 -2.23 -0.11 -14.90
CA PRO A 136 -0.99 0.63 -15.06
C PRO A 136 -0.99 2.03 -14.42
N PHE A 137 -2.15 2.67 -14.27
CA PHE A 137 -2.25 3.98 -13.62
C PHE A 137 -1.84 3.96 -12.13
N LEU A 138 -1.77 2.77 -11.51
CA LEU A 138 -1.30 2.61 -10.13
C LEU A 138 0.21 2.37 -10.02
N LYS A 139 0.94 2.21 -11.13
CA LYS A 139 2.37 1.85 -11.16
C LYS A 139 3.23 2.66 -10.18
N PHE A 140 3.13 4.00 -10.26
CA PHE A 140 3.92 4.88 -9.42
C PHE A 140 3.51 4.84 -7.95
N SER A 141 2.20 4.89 -7.65
CA SER A 141 1.70 4.85 -6.27
C SER A 141 2.06 3.53 -5.58
N ILE A 142 1.87 2.41 -6.28
CA ILE A 142 2.24 1.09 -5.77
C ILE A 142 3.74 0.99 -5.58
N THR A 143 4.52 1.43 -6.56
CA THR A 143 5.98 1.38 -6.44
C THR A 143 6.49 2.23 -5.29
N GLN A 144 5.93 3.44 -5.08
CA GLN A 144 6.26 4.26 -3.92
C GLN A 144 5.91 3.53 -2.61
N SER A 145 4.72 2.92 -2.52
CA SER A 145 4.36 2.13 -1.33
C SER A 145 5.30 0.94 -1.07
N LEU A 146 5.82 0.31 -2.13
CA LEU A 146 6.82 -0.76 -2.01
C LEU A 146 8.17 -0.21 -1.57
N VAL A 147 8.59 0.96 -2.04
CA VAL A 147 9.79 1.65 -1.56
C VAL A 147 9.67 1.96 -0.07
N ASP A 148 8.56 2.57 0.33
CA ASP A 148 8.31 2.94 1.73
C ASP A 148 8.32 1.70 2.62
N LEU A 149 7.67 0.62 2.20
CA LEU A 149 7.73 -0.67 2.88
C LEU A 149 9.16 -1.21 2.97
N CYS A 150 9.91 -1.25 1.86
CA CYS A 150 11.29 -1.75 1.88
C CYS A 150 12.19 -0.90 2.78
N SER A 151 11.89 0.39 2.94
CA SER A 151 12.64 1.30 3.81
C SER A 151 12.48 0.99 5.29
N THR A 152 11.46 0.22 5.70
CA THR A 152 11.24 -0.20 7.10
C THR A 152 11.74 -1.61 7.40
N LEU A 153 12.00 -2.45 6.38
CA LEU A 153 12.35 -3.86 6.57
C LEU A 153 13.84 -4.09 6.84
N ASP A 154 14.14 -4.94 7.82
CA ASP A 154 15.49 -5.46 8.02
C ASP A 154 16.00 -6.23 6.79
N GLU A 155 17.32 -6.23 6.61
CA GLU A 155 17.96 -6.78 5.41
C GLU A 155 17.65 -8.27 5.21
N GLU A 156 17.64 -9.05 6.29
CA GLU A 156 17.29 -10.47 6.22
C GLU A 156 15.83 -10.67 5.75
N VAL A 157 14.90 -9.87 6.25
CA VAL A 157 13.49 -9.96 5.87
C VAL A 157 13.32 -9.54 4.42
N PHE A 158 13.94 -8.43 4.00
CA PHE A 158 13.93 -8.00 2.61
C PHE A 158 14.47 -9.11 1.70
N LEU A 159 15.67 -9.62 1.96
CA LEU A 159 16.34 -10.62 1.13
C LEU A 159 15.52 -11.91 1.00
N ASN A 160 14.98 -12.41 2.12
CA ASN A 160 14.33 -13.72 2.14
C ASN A 160 12.85 -13.68 1.76
N LYS A 161 12.16 -12.55 1.97
CA LYS A 161 10.69 -12.46 1.82
C LYS A 161 10.23 -11.53 0.71
N ILE A 162 11.02 -10.51 0.35
CA ILE A 162 10.59 -9.48 -0.61
C ILE A 162 11.39 -9.51 -1.89
N PHE A 163 12.72 -9.60 -1.80
CA PHE A 163 13.60 -9.60 -2.94
C PHE A 163 13.22 -10.63 -4.02
N PRO A 164 12.78 -11.87 -3.70
CA PRO A 164 12.35 -12.81 -4.74
C PRO A 164 11.23 -12.29 -5.65
N PHE A 165 10.33 -11.46 -5.14
CA PHE A 165 9.24 -10.85 -5.90
C PHE A 165 9.70 -9.65 -6.74
N LEU A 166 10.73 -8.94 -6.28
CA LEU A 166 11.20 -7.70 -6.90
C LEU A 166 12.45 -7.90 -7.76
N LYS A 167 13.09 -9.08 -7.71
CA LYS A 167 14.38 -9.35 -8.34
C LYS A 167 14.38 -8.98 -9.82
N GLU A 168 13.36 -9.39 -10.56
CA GLU A 168 13.25 -9.11 -12.00
C GLU A 168 13.13 -7.62 -12.31
N LYS A 169 12.56 -6.82 -11.39
CA LYS A 169 12.44 -5.36 -11.54
C LYS A 169 13.73 -4.64 -11.13
N LEU A 170 14.36 -5.10 -10.06
CA LEU A 170 15.57 -4.51 -9.47
C LEU A 170 16.85 -4.80 -10.26
N CYS A 171 16.90 -5.92 -10.98
CA CYS A 171 18.12 -6.41 -11.65
C CYS A 171 18.12 -6.19 -13.17
N LYS A 172 17.15 -5.44 -13.70
CA LYS A 172 17.08 -5.08 -15.11
C LYS A 172 18.26 -4.20 -15.53
N LYS A 173 18.66 -4.34 -16.80
CA LYS A 173 19.56 -3.38 -17.43
C LYS A 173 18.85 -2.04 -17.57
N LEU A 174 19.62 -0.95 -17.56
CA LEU A 174 19.08 0.39 -17.64
C LEU A 174 18.17 0.63 -18.86
N SER A 175 18.55 0.09 -20.02
CA SER A 175 17.75 0.20 -21.25
C SER A 175 16.38 -0.49 -21.18
N GLN A 176 16.19 -1.38 -20.21
CA GLN A 176 14.98 -2.18 -20.01
C GLN A 176 14.13 -1.70 -18.85
N LEU A 177 14.61 -0.73 -18.05
CA LEU A 177 13.89 -0.24 -16.88
C LEU A 177 12.77 0.70 -17.29
N GLU A 178 11.58 0.45 -16.79
CA GLU A 178 10.50 1.43 -16.83
C GLU A 178 10.70 2.49 -15.73
N PRO A 179 10.13 3.71 -15.87
CA PRO A 179 10.32 4.80 -14.91
C PRO A 179 10.01 4.41 -13.45
N GLU A 180 8.94 3.66 -13.21
CA GLU A 180 8.59 3.16 -11.88
C GLU A 180 9.61 2.14 -11.37
N GLU A 181 10.17 1.29 -12.21
CA GLU A 181 11.19 0.32 -11.80
C GLU A 181 12.49 1.02 -11.41
N PHE A 182 12.81 2.13 -12.08
CA PHE A 182 13.91 2.99 -11.67
C PHE A 182 13.64 3.68 -10.33
N LEU A 183 12.41 4.17 -10.09
CA LEU A 183 12.00 4.69 -8.78
C LEU A 183 12.20 3.64 -7.67
N LEU A 184 11.82 2.38 -7.93
CA LEU A 184 12.02 1.29 -6.98
C LEU A 184 13.50 1.12 -6.63
N ILE A 185 14.38 1.08 -7.64
CA ILE A 185 15.83 0.98 -7.42
C ILE A 185 16.34 2.19 -6.65
N MET A 186 15.93 3.40 -7.02
CA MET A 186 16.31 4.64 -6.31
C MET A 186 15.95 4.58 -4.83
N GLY A 187 14.75 4.08 -4.51
CA GLY A 187 14.24 4.02 -3.14
C GLY A 187 14.96 3.01 -2.25
N VAL A 188 15.55 1.95 -2.82
CA VAL A 188 16.11 0.84 -2.04
C VAL A 188 17.63 0.72 -2.11
N LYS A 189 18.29 1.44 -3.05
CA LYS A 189 19.74 1.33 -3.30
C LYS A 189 20.61 1.72 -2.11
N ASP A 190 20.18 2.67 -1.29
CA ASP A 190 21.03 3.18 -0.21
C ASP A 190 21.09 2.18 0.95
N ARG A 191 20.01 1.41 1.14
CA ARG A 191 19.94 0.36 2.16
C ARG A 191 20.48 -0.98 1.66
N PHE A 192 20.19 -1.36 0.41
CA PHE A 192 20.53 -2.67 -0.13
C PHE A 192 21.57 -2.62 -1.25
N GLY A 193 22.40 -1.58 -1.29
CA GLY A 193 23.40 -1.35 -2.33
C GLY A 193 24.39 -2.51 -2.49
N GLU A 194 24.79 -3.15 -1.38
CA GLU A 194 25.66 -4.33 -1.45
C GLU A 194 24.99 -5.49 -2.21
N LEU A 195 23.76 -5.83 -1.84
CA LEU A 195 22.98 -6.86 -2.52
C LEU A 195 22.77 -6.51 -4.00
N LEU A 196 22.31 -5.29 -4.29
CA LEU A 196 22.06 -4.86 -5.66
C LEU A 196 23.32 -4.86 -6.51
N SER A 197 24.49 -4.51 -5.96
CA SER A 197 25.75 -4.53 -6.71
C SER A 197 26.23 -5.93 -7.11
N LYS A 198 25.77 -6.97 -6.40
CA LYS A 198 26.06 -8.37 -6.73
C LYS A 198 25.19 -8.85 -7.89
N GLU A 199 23.99 -8.32 -8.02
CA GLU A 199 22.97 -8.77 -8.97
C GLU A 199 22.84 -7.84 -10.20
N SER A 200 23.23 -6.57 -10.08
CA SER A 200 23.14 -5.54 -11.11
C SER A 200 24.38 -4.66 -11.15
N LYS A 201 24.84 -4.35 -12.38
CA LYS A 201 25.96 -3.40 -12.59
C LYS A 201 25.53 -1.94 -12.46
N LEU A 202 24.24 -1.66 -12.28
CA LEU A 202 23.71 -0.30 -12.24
C LEU A 202 24.05 0.44 -10.94
N VAL A 203 24.23 -0.28 -9.83
CA VAL A 203 24.39 0.27 -8.48
C VAL A 203 25.71 -0.22 -7.86
N THR A 204 26.43 0.66 -7.17
CA THR A 204 27.62 0.32 -6.39
C THR A 204 27.24 -0.30 -5.06
N LYS A 205 28.20 -0.95 -4.37
CA LYS A 205 28.01 -1.41 -2.98
C LYS A 205 27.54 -0.30 -2.03
N SER A 206 27.92 0.95 -2.31
CA SER A 206 27.55 2.14 -1.54
C SER A 206 26.24 2.82 -1.98
N GLY A 207 25.44 2.18 -2.83
CA GLY A 207 24.16 2.74 -3.29
C GLY A 207 24.28 3.89 -4.29
N LYS A 208 25.45 4.11 -4.89
CA LYS A 208 25.63 5.09 -5.98
C LYS A 208 25.31 4.45 -7.33
N PHE A 209 24.75 5.23 -8.25
CA PHE A 209 24.52 4.74 -9.59
C PHE A 209 25.75 4.85 -10.50
N HIS A 210 25.89 3.89 -11.42
CA HIS A 210 26.80 3.99 -12.57
C HIS A 210 26.07 4.59 -13.78
N LEU A 211 25.71 5.87 -13.69
CA LEU A 211 25.10 6.60 -14.81
C LEU A 211 26.15 7.37 -15.61
N LYS A 212 25.95 7.44 -16.93
CA LYS A 212 26.72 8.24 -17.87
C LYS A 212 25.75 9.18 -18.58
N GLU A 213 26.26 10.22 -19.22
CA GLU A 213 25.42 11.22 -19.91
C GLU A 213 24.44 10.58 -20.92
N ALA A 214 24.92 9.61 -21.72
CA ALA A 214 24.09 8.85 -22.66
C ALA A 214 22.92 8.08 -22.03
N HIS A 215 22.99 7.79 -20.72
CA HIS A 215 21.91 7.12 -20.01
C HIS A 215 20.73 8.05 -19.70
N PHE A 216 20.96 9.36 -19.56
CA PHE A 216 19.88 10.31 -19.30
C PHE A 216 18.96 10.45 -20.50
N SER A 217 19.49 10.39 -21.72
CA SER A 217 18.68 10.40 -22.95
C SER A 217 17.68 9.25 -22.98
N ILE A 218 18.09 8.04 -22.56
CA ILE A 218 17.21 6.87 -22.47
C ILE A 218 16.03 7.12 -21.53
N PHE A 219 16.27 7.75 -20.37
CA PHE A 219 15.21 8.07 -19.42
C PHE A 219 14.26 9.13 -19.94
N ILE A 220 14.81 10.22 -20.50
CA ILE A 220 13.99 11.31 -21.05
C ILE A 220 13.09 10.79 -22.17
N ASP A 221 13.58 9.87 -23.01
CA ASP A 221 12.76 9.29 -24.07
C ASP A 221 11.67 8.35 -23.54
N LYS A 222 11.84 7.73 -22.37
CA LYS A 222 10.81 6.93 -21.70
C LYS A 222 9.77 7.74 -20.93
N LEU A 223 10.02 9.02 -20.69
CA LEU A 223 9.12 9.93 -19.98
C LEU A 223 8.25 10.79 -20.92
N LYS A 224 8.55 10.76 -22.22
CA LYS A 224 7.74 11.39 -23.28
C LYS A 224 6.58 10.50 -23.67
#